data_AF-A0A9J7LCV9-F1
#
_entry.id   AF-A0A9J7LCV9-F1
#
_cell.length_a   1.000
_cell.length_b   1.000
_cell.length_c   1.000
_cell.angle_alpha   90.00
_cell.angle_beta   90.00
_cell.angle_gamma   90.00
#
_symmetry.space_group_name_H-M   'P 1'
#
loop_
_entity.id
_entity.type
_entity.pdbx_description
1 polymer ?
#
loop_
_entity_poly.entity_id
_entity_poly.type
_entity_poly.pdbx_seq_one_letter_code
_entity_poly.pdbx_strand_id
1 'polypeptide(L)'
;MSAIFYHDENQKALAEETMQKESGGRKRPIQTKIVAAERFYDAEDYHQKYLLRQQRGLFNSLQLSQKEVINSHIAARLNGYVGGYGSPNKFEKELPNFGLSVEQASYLNQLIGRGPMS
;
A
#
# COMPACT_ATOMS: atom_id res chain seq x y z
N MET A 1 11.88 10.52 -10.33
CA MET A 1 13.13 9.77 -10.08
C MET A 1 12.75 8.39 -9.58
N SER A 2 13.44 7.33 -10.02
CA SER A 2 13.22 5.96 -9.57
C SER A 2 14.45 5.47 -8.81
N ALA A 3 14.24 4.83 -7.65
CA ALA A 3 15.32 4.32 -6.82
C ALA A 3 14.86 3.10 -6.00
N ILE A 4 15.82 2.21 -5.72
CA ILE A 4 15.73 1.11 -4.77
C ILE A 4 16.81 1.37 -3.71
N PHE A 5 16.39 1.40 -2.45
CA PHE A 5 17.26 1.60 -1.30
C PHE A 5 17.50 0.24 -0.62
N TYR A 6 18.71 -0.29 -0.68
CA TYR A 6 19.02 -1.60 -0.09
C TYR A 6 19.57 -1.45 1.33
N HIS A 7 19.19 -2.36 2.23
CA HIS A 7 19.68 -2.41 3.60
C HIS A 7 20.80 -3.44 3.81
N ASP A 8 20.98 -4.36 2.87
CA ASP A 8 21.99 -5.41 2.90
C ASP A 8 22.44 -5.82 1.48
N GLU A 9 23.55 -6.55 1.39
CA GLU A 9 24.12 -6.99 0.10
C GLU A 9 23.22 -7.99 -0.65
N ASN A 10 22.40 -8.77 0.05
CA ASN A 10 21.48 -9.71 -0.60
C ASN A 10 20.38 -8.94 -1.36
N GLN A 11 19.80 -7.91 -0.75
CA GLN A 11 18.83 -7.02 -1.41
C GLN A 11 19.44 -6.32 -2.63
N LYS A 12 20.69 -5.85 -2.51
CA LYS A 12 21.41 -5.23 -3.62
C LYS A 12 21.58 -6.20 -4.79
N ALA A 13 22.12 -7.39 -4.53
CA ALA A 13 22.34 -8.41 -5.55
C ALA A 13 21.05 -8.81 -6.27
N LEU A 14 19.95 -9.03 -5.52
CA LEU A 14 18.64 -9.34 -6.08
C LEU A 14 18.07 -8.22 -6.96
N ALA A 15 18.26 -6.96 -6.55
CA ALA A 15 17.83 -5.80 -7.31
C ALA A 15 18.62 -5.65 -8.63
N GLU A 16 19.94 -5.83 -8.58
CA GLU A 16 20.84 -5.78 -9.75
C GLU A 16 20.53 -6.91 -10.74
N GLU A 17 20.37 -8.15 -10.25
CA GLU A 17 20.00 -9.31 -11.05
C GLU A 17 18.67 -9.09 -11.77
N THR A 18 17.65 -8.61 -11.04
CA THR A 18 16.32 -8.33 -11.61
C THR A 18 16.41 -7.21 -12.65
N MET A 19 17.16 -6.14 -12.37
CA MET A 19 17.36 -5.04 -13.33
C MET A 19 18.03 -5.51 -14.62
N GLN A 20 19.02 -6.40 -14.53
CA GLN A 20 19.71 -6.95 -15.70
C GLN A 20 18.76 -7.84 -16.53
N LYS A 21 18.00 -8.72 -15.88
CA LYS A 21 16.97 -9.56 -16.52
C LYS A 21 15.93 -8.72 -17.25
N GLU A 22 15.42 -7.68 -16.60
CA GLU A 22 14.39 -6.79 -17.15
C GLU A 22 14.92 -5.86 -18.27
N SER A 23 16.23 -5.61 -18.30
CA SER A 23 16.84 -4.73 -19.31
C SER A 23 16.93 -5.40 -20.69
N GLY A 24 17.06 -6.73 -20.75
CA GLY A 24 17.27 -7.48 -22.00
C GLY A 24 16.17 -7.33 -23.06
N GLY A 25 14.95 -6.93 -22.67
CA GLY A 25 13.80 -6.75 -23.58
C GLY A 25 13.40 -5.30 -23.86
N ARG A 26 14.11 -4.30 -23.30
CA ARG A 26 13.63 -2.90 -23.29
C ARG A 26 14.34 -2.07 -24.35
N LYS A 27 13.56 -1.27 -25.11
CA LYS A 27 14.08 -0.28 -26.06
C LYS A 27 14.82 0.88 -25.39
N ARG A 28 14.56 1.12 -24.10
CA ARG A 28 15.19 2.19 -23.31
C ARG A 28 15.83 1.57 -22.06
N PRO A 29 17.03 2.04 -21.67
CA PRO A 29 17.70 1.54 -20.47
C PRO A 29 16.87 1.84 -19.22
N ILE A 30 16.95 0.93 -18.23
CA ILE A 30 16.37 1.16 -16.91
C ILE A 30 17.26 2.18 -16.18
N GLN A 31 16.66 3.27 -15.69
CA GLN A 31 17.35 4.36 -14.99
C GLN A 31 17.16 4.31 -13.46
N THR A 32 16.55 3.24 -12.94
CA THR A 32 16.35 3.05 -11.50
C THR A 32 17.71 2.98 -10.82
N LYS A 33 17.94 3.84 -9.82
CA LYS A 33 19.17 3.82 -9.02
C LYS A 33 19.08 2.72 -7.96
N ILE A 34 20.15 1.96 -7.76
CA ILE A 34 20.29 1.01 -6.65
C ILE A 34 21.33 1.60 -5.70
N VAL A 35 20.90 2.08 -4.54
CA VAL A 35 21.73 2.85 -3.61
C VAL A 35 21.53 2.34 -2.18
N ALA A 36 22.53 2.51 -1.32
CA ALA A 36 22.41 2.13 0.07
C ALA A 36 21.30 2.93 0.75
N ALA A 37 20.50 2.28 1.59
CA ALA A 37 19.49 2.93 2.40
C ALA A 37 20.15 3.79 3.47
N GLU A 38 19.90 5.10 3.40
CA GLU A 38 20.25 6.03 4.47
C GLU A 38 19.06 6.19 5.44
N ARG A 39 19.18 7.11 6.41
CA ARG A 39 18.09 7.41 7.33
C ARG A 39 16.84 7.81 6.54
N PHE A 40 15.77 7.05 6.74
CA PHE A 40 14.45 7.38 6.26
C PHE A 40 13.75 8.32 7.25
N TYR A 41 13.10 9.35 6.73
CA TYR A 41 12.29 10.27 7.52
C TYR A 41 10.84 10.06 7.13
N ASP A 42 9.99 9.81 8.12
CA ASP A 42 8.56 9.65 7.88
C ASP A 42 7.97 10.93 7.29
N ALA A 43 7.13 10.77 6.27
CA ALA A 43 6.31 11.85 5.75
C ALA A 43 5.23 12.24 6.78
N GLU A 44 4.74 13.48 6.66
CA GLU A 44 3.71 14.02 7.54
C GLU A 44 2.47 13.10 7.64
N ASP A 45 1.80 13.17 8.78
CA ASP A 45 0.69 12.30 9.16
C ASP A 45 -0.42 12.20 8.11
N TYR A 46 -0.73 13.30 7.41
CA TYR A 46 -1.78 13.34 6.41
C TYR A 46 -1.43 12.57 5.13
N HIS A 47 -0.14 12.32 4.86
CA HIS A 47 0.31 11.51 3.73
C HIS A 47 0.16 10.01 4.00
N GLN A 48 0.09 9.59 5.26
CA GLN A 48 0.04 8.18 5.64
C GLN A 48 -1.35 7.59 5.41
N LYS A 49 -1.42 6.48 4.67
CA LYS A 49 -2.68 5.80 4.27
C LYS A 49 -3.70 6.79 3.67
N TYR A 50 -3.22 7.63 2.77
CA TYR A 50 -3.96 8.76 2.18
C TYR A 50 -5.35 8.39 1.65
N LEU A 51 -5.49 7.29 0.91
CA LEU A 51 -6.78 6.88 0.32
C LEU A 51 -7.79 6.48 1.40
N LEU A 52 -7.33 5.80 2.46
CA LEU A 52 -8.17 5.51 3.61
C LEU A 52 -8.60 6.80 4.33
N ARG A 53 -7.68 7.76 4.52
CA ARG A 53 -7.99 9.07 5.12
C ARG A 53 -8.99 9.89 4.33
N GLN A 54 -9.03 9.75 2.99
CA GLN A 54 -10.04 10.40 2.16
C GLN A 54 -11.46 9.91 2.45
N GLN A 55 -11.63 8.67 2.91
CA GLN A 55 -12.91 8.14 3.38
C GLN A 55 -13.16 8.55 4.83
N ARG A 56 -13.38 9.86 5.05
CA ARG A 56 -13.40 10.50 6.38
C ARG A 56 -14.30 9.78 7.38
N GLY A 57 -15.51 9.38 6.97
CA GLY A 57 -16.46 8.68 7.84
C GLY A 57 -15.92 7.34 8.32
N LEU A 58 -15.40 6.52 7.40
CA LEU A 58 -14.76 5.25 7.72
C LEU A 58 -13.53 5.46 8.60
N PHE A 59 -12.61 6.33 8.17
CA PHE A 59 -11.36 6.59 8.89
C PHE A 59 -11.59 7.01 10.34
N ASN A 60 -12.52 7.94 10.57
CA ASN A 60 -12.87 8.38 11.93
C ASN A 60 -13.49 7.25 12.76
N SER A 61 -14.33 6.41 12.14
CA SER A 61 -14.96 5.28 12.83
C SER A 61 -13.97 4.19 13.27
N LEU A 62 -12.83 4.06 12.58
CA LEU A 62 -11.80 3.08 12.90
C LEU A 62 -11.01 3.45 14.18
N GLN A 63 -11.06 4.72 14.59
CA GLN A 63 -10.41 5.24 15.82
C GLN A 63 -8.93 4.85 15.96
N LEU A 64 -8.22 4.72 14.83
CA LEU A 64 -6.81 4.33 14.81
C LEU A 64 -5.94 5.47 15.34
N SER A 65 -4.98 5.14 16.19
CA SER A 65 -3.88 6.05 16.51
C SER A 65 -2.98 6.27 15.30
N GLN A 66 -2.24 7.39 15.29
CA GLN A 66 -1.27 7.69 14.21
C GLN A 66 -0.25 6.56 14.02
N LYS A 67 0.20 5.93 15.11
CA LYS A 67 1.12 4.79 15.07
C LYS A 67 0.49 3.57 14.38
N GLU A 68 -0.79 3.32 14.61
CA GLU A 68 -1.52 2.22 13.95
C GLU A 68 -1.77 2.54 12.48
N VAL A 69 -2.08 3.78 12.12
CA VAL A 69 -2.21 4.19 10.71
C VAL A 69 -0.92 3.91 9.93
N ILE A 70 0.23 4.18 10.53
CA ILE A 70 1.54 3.94 9.89
C ILE A 70 1.85 2.43 9.84
N ASN A 71 1.80 1.75 10.98
CA ASN A 71 2.40 0.42 11.15
C ASN A 71 1.43 -0.76 10.97
N SER A 72 0.11 -0.52 10.99
CA SER A 72 -0.86 -1.62 10.94
C SER A 72 -0.96 -2.23 9.54
N HIS A 73 -0.82 -3.55 9.48
CA HIS A 73 -1.13 -4.33 8.29
C HIS A 73 -2.59 -4.10 7.84
N ILE A 74 -3.53 -4.03 8.78
CA ILE A 74 -4.96 -3.81 8.49
C ILE A 74 -5.15 -2.43 7.84
N ALA A 75 -4.54 -1.38 8.39
CA ALA A 75 -4.63 -0.04 7.80
C ALA A 75 -4.07 -0.01 6.36
N ALA A 76 -3.01 -0.78 6.08
CA ALA A 76 -2.47 -0.93 4.73
C ALA A 76 -3.44 -1.68 3.80
N ARG A 77 -4.04 -2.78 4.25
CA ARG A 77 -5.05 -3.53 3.49
C ARG A 77 -6.25 -2.65 3.16
N LEU A 78 -6.82 -1.98 4.15
CA LEU A 78 -7.99 -1.11 3.98
C LEU A 78 -7.70 0.05 3.02
N ASN A 79 -6.51 0.68 3.12
CA ASN A 79 -6.09 1.70 2.17
C ASN A 79 -5.99 1.16 0.73
N GLY A 80 -5.51 -0.07 0.56
CA GLY A 80 -5.48 -0.74 -0.74
C GLY A 80 -6.88 -0.96 -1.32
N TYR A 81 -7.79 -1.54 -0.53
CA TYR A 81 -9.16 -1.80 -0.98
C TYR A 81 -9.94 -0.53 -1.32
N VAL A 82 -9.83 0.50 -0.47
CA VAL A 82 -10.42 1.82 -0.74
C VAL A 82 -9.85 2.45 -2.01
N GLY A 83 -8.56 2.19 -2.30
CA GLY A 83 -7.90 2.62 -3.55
C GLY A 83 -8.22 1.79 -4.79
N GLY A 84 -9.09 0.77 -4.69
CA GLY A 84 -9.39 -0.15 -5.80
C GLY A 84 -8.34 -1.24 -6.02
N TYR A 85 -7.37 -1.39 -5.13
CA TYR A 85 -6.33 -2.41 -5.20
C TYR A 85 -6.75 -3.67 -4.45
N GLY A 86 -7.56 -4.50 -5.11
CA GLY A 86 -8.04 -5.78 -4.61
C GLY A 86 -9.32 -6.21 -5.31
N SER A 87 -9.67 -7.50 -5.25
CA SER A 87 -10.96 -7.98 -5.77
C SER A 87 -11.99 -8.09 -4.64
N PRO A 88 -13.29 -7.93 -4.92
CA PRO A 88 -14.35 -8.13 -3.94
C PRO A 88 -14.26 -9.50 -3.23
N ASN A 89 -14.01 -10.57 -3.98
CA ASN A 89 -13.84 -11.92 -3.43
C ASN A 89 -12.64 -12.01 -2.46
N LYS A 90 -11.53 -11.33 -2.76
CA LYS A 90 -10.38 -11.30 -1.84
C LYS A 90 -10.71 -10.51 -0.57
N PHE A 91 -11.43 -9.39 -0.70
CA PHE A 91 -11.88 -8.59 0.43
C PHE A 91 -12.78 -9.42 1.36
N GLU A 92 -13.80 -10.08 0.82
CA GLU A 92 -14.73 -10.92 1.59
C GLU A 92 -14.02 -12.01 2.40
N LYS A 93 -12.98 -12.64 1.83
CA LYS A 93 -12.20 -13.67 2.51
C LYS A 93 -11.35 -13.13 3.66
N GLU A 94 -10.89 -11.89 3.57
CA GLU A 94 -10.04 -11.27 4.59
C GLU A 94 -10.83 -10.49 5.64
N LEU A 95 -12.07 -10.11 5.33
CA LEU A 95 -12.95 -9.32 6.18
C LEU A 95 -13.05 -9.82 7.63
N PRO A 96 -13.13 -11.14 7.92
CA PRO A 96 -13.17 -11.64 9.31
C PRO A 96 -11.92 -11.29 10.12
N ASN A 97 -10.78 -11.06 9.46
CA ASN A 97 -9.49 -10.78 10.11
C ASN A 97 -9.27 -9.30 10.39
N PHE A 98 -10.19 -8.42 9.98
CA PHE A 98 -10.02 -6.96 10.13
C PHE A 98 -10.61 -6.41 11.42
N GLY A 99 -11.41 -7.20 12.16
CA GLY A 99 -12.02 -6.75 13.42
C GLY A 99 -12.99 -5.57 13.24
N LEU A 100 -13.60 -5.45 12.07
CA LEU A 100 -14.50 -4.35 11.72
C LEU A 100 -15.90 -4.57 12.30
N SER A 101 -16.58 -3.46 12.61
CA SER A 101 -18.01 -3.50 12.88
C SER A 101 -18.79 -3.88 11.61
N VAL A 102 -20.03 -4.35 11.80
CA VAL A 102 -20.93 -4.66 10.68
C VAL A 102 -21.12 -3.44 9.78
N GLU A 103 -21.26 -2.24 10.35
CA GLU A 103 -21.43 -0.99 9.60
C GLU A 103 -20.20 -0.65 8.75
N GLN A 104 -19.00 -0.79 9.32
CA GLN A 104 -17.73 -0.56 8.61
C GLN A 104 -17.54 -1.55 7.46
N ALA A 105 -17.84 -2.83 7.72
CA ALA A 105 -17.79 -3.89 6.72
C ALA A 105 -18.78 -3.65 5.58
N SER A 106 -20.03 -3.29 5.90
CA SER A 106 -21.06 -2.95 4.92
C SER A 106 -20.67 -1.74 4.06
N TYR A 107 -20.13 -0.69 4.68
CA TYR A 107 -19.64 0.49 3.95
C TYR A 107 -18.53 0.14 2.96
N LEU A 108 -17.54 -0.64 3.39
CA LEU A 108 -16.44 -1.09 2.53
C LEU A 108 -16.93 -1.97 1.39
N ASN A 109 -17.85 -2.91 1.64
CA ASN A 109 -18.44 -3.73 0.58
C ASN A 109 -19.17 -2.89 -0.48
N GLN A 110 -19.90 -1.85 -0.07
CA GLN A 110 -20.53 -0.92 -1.01
C GLN A 110 -19.51 -0.13 -1.82
N LEU A 111 -18.42 0.31 -1.19
CA LEU A 111 -17.36 1.07 -1.85
C LEU A 111 -16.59 0.21 -2.86
N ILE A 112 -16.22 -1.02 -2.47
CA ILE A 112 -15.46 -1.96 -3.31
C ILE A 112 -16.33 -2.52 -4.44
N GLY A 113 -17.61 -2.79 -4.17
CA GLY A 113 -18.58 -3.25 -5.17
C GLY A 113 -18.93 -2.19 -6.24
N ARG A 114 -18.67 -0.90 -5.95
CA ARG A 114 -18.80 0.23 -6.88
C ARG A 114 -17.46 0.64 -7.51
N GLY A 115 -16.57 -0.32 -7.81
CA GLY A 115 -15.22 -0.08 -8.35
C GLY A 115 -15.13 1.05 -9.40
N PRO A 116 -13.95 1.67 -9.54
CA PRO A 116 -13.78 3.10 -9.81
C PRO A 116 -14.63 3.61 -10.97
N MET A 117 -15.34 4.73 -10.77
CA MET A 117 -15.83 5.54 -11.88
C MET A 117 -14.62 5.98 -12.70
N SER A 118 -14.48 5.39 -13.89
CA SER A 118 -13.52 5.76 -14.94
C SER A 118 -13.62 7.22 -15.32
#